data_AF-A0A3D1TFT5-F1
#
_entry.id   AF-A0A3D1TFT5-F1
#
_cell.length_a   1.000
_cell.length_b   1.000
_cell.length_c   1.000
_cell.angle_alpha   90.00
_cell.angle_beta   90.00
_cell.angle_gamma   90.00
#
_symmetry.space_group_name_H-M   'P 1'
#
loop_
_entity.id
_entity.type
_entity.pdbx_description
1 polymer ?
#
loop_
_entity_poly.entity_id
_entity_poly.type
_entity_poly.pdbx_seq_one_letter_code
_entity_poly.pdbx_strand_id
1 'polypeptide(L)'
;FNLADGAESLDAAFASMQAKALVMAFSSDWLYPPKQNKEAVAAMLRAGKEATYVEIDSDYGHDAFLLEADEISKFIRAFIRD
;
A
#
# COMPACT_ATOMS: atom_id res chain seq x y z
N PHE A 1 -1.15 1.95 13.65
CA PHE A 1 -0.93 3.27 13.01
C PHE A 1 -2.26 3.79 12.48
N ASN A 2 -2.44 5.10 12.29
CA ASN A 2 -3.67 5.67 11.73
C ASN A 2 -3.33 6.60 10.57
N LEU A 3 -3.72 6.22 9.34
CA LEU A 3 -3.49 7.02 8.13
C LEU A 3 -4.40 8.25 8.03
N ALA A 4 -5.49 8.26 8.79
CA ALA A 4 -6.43 9.38 8.85
C ALA A 4 -6.08 10.38 9.95
N ASP A 5 -4.94 10.24 10.63
CA ASP A 5 -4.56 11.15 11.72
C ASP A 5 -4.49 12.61 11.22
N GLY A 6 -5.25 13.49 11.85
CA GLY A 6 -5.41 14.89 11.42
C GLY A 6 -6.42 15.14 10.29
N ALA A 7 -7.13 14.11 9.82
CA ALA A 7 -8.20 14.23 8.82
C ALA A 7 -9.52 13.63 9.33
N GLU A 8 -10.64 14.04 8.74
CA GLU A 8 -11.97 13.53 9.11
C GLU A 8 -12.23 12.09 8.65
N SER A 9 -11.51 11.64 7.62
CA SER A 9 -11.60 10.28 7.07
C SER A 9 -10.35 9.93 6.24
N LEU A 10 -10.18 8.65 5.89
CA LEU A 10 -9.10 8.22 4.98
C LEU A 10 -9.21 8.90 3.61
N ASP A 11 -10.42 9.02 3.08
CA ASP A 11 -10.67 9.67 1.79
C ASP A 11 -10.24 11.14 1.83
N ALA A 12 -10.55 11.84 2.92
CA ALA A 12 -10.09 13.21 3.16
C ALA A 12 -8.57 13.30 3.30
N ALA A 13 -7.94 12.34 3.98
CA ALA A 13 -6.49 12.27 4.12
C ALA A 13 -5.77 12.15 2.77
N PHE A 14 -6.37 11.43 1.81
CA PHE A 14 -5.81 11.27 0.46
C PHE A 14 -6.26 12.33 -0.55
N ALA A 15 -7.19 13.22 -0.21
CA ALA A 15 -7.81 14.15 -1.16
C ALA A 15 -6.79 15.06 -1.88
N SER A 16 -5.71 15.46 -1.21
CA SER A 16 -4.66 16.32 -1.77
C SER A 16 -3.55 15.56 -2.50
N MET A 17 -3.56 14.21 -2.49
CA MET A 17 -2.54 13.40 -3.16
C MET A 17 -2.55 13.63 -4.68
N GLN A 18 -1.38 13.87 -5.27
CA GLN A 18 -1.21 14.06 -6.72
C GLN A 18 -0.43 12.92 -7.39
N ALA A 19 0.31 12.13 -6.61
CA ALA A 19 1.10 11.01 -7.13
C ALA A 19 0.23 9.78 -7.38
N LYS A 20 0.65 8.95 -8.35
CA LYS A 20 0.23 7.54 -8.41
C LYS A 20 0.77 6.82 -7.17
N ALA A 21 0.03 5.85 -6.65
CA ALA A 21 0.45 5.04 -5.50
C ALA A 21 0.61 3.57 -5.88
N LEU A 22 1.67 2.94 -5.39
CA LEU A 22 1.82 1.49 -5.31
C LEU A 22 1.82 1.09 -3.84
N VAL A 23 0.87 0.25 -3.45
CA VAL A 23 0.77 -0.30 -2.10
C VAL A 23 1.06 -1.79 -2.17
N MET A 24 2.13 -2.21 -1.51
CA MET A 24 2.53 -3.62 -1.38
C MET A 24 2.27 -4.07 0.06
N ALA A 25 1.66 -5.24 0.21
CA ALA A 25 1.42 -5.86 1.52
C ALA A 25 1.94 -7.30 1.53
N PHE A 26 2.26 -7.83 2.71
CA PHE A 26 2.72 -9.20 2.88
C PHE A 26 1.67 -10.03 3.61
N SER A 27 1.39 -11.24 3.12
CA SER A 27 0.28 -12.08 3.58
C SER A 27 0.31 -12.37 5.09
N SER A 28 1.51 -12.55 5.67
CA SER A 28 1.72 -12.79 7.09
C SER A 28 2.03 -11.55 7.94
N ASP A 29 2.02 -10.33 7.38
CA ASP A 29 2.26 -9.12 8.17
C ASP A 29 1.08 -8.87 9.13
N TRP A 30 1.37 -8.95 10.42
CA TRP A 30 0.40 -8.69 11.49
C TRP A 30 0.49 -7.25 12.04
N LEU A 31 1.61 -6.55 11.78
CA LEU A 31 1.85 -5.19 12.23
C LEU A 31 1.17 -4.17 11.30
N TYR A 32 1.24 -4.42 9.99
CA TYR A 32 0.55 -3.66 8.94
C TYR A 32 -0.27 -4.61 8.04
N PRO A 33 -1.41 -5.13 8.54
CA PRO A 33 -2.12 -6.21 7.87
C PRO A 33 -2.57 -5.90 6.43
N PRO A 34 -2.60 -6.89 5.51
CA PRO A 34 -3.10 -6.73 4.15
C PRO A 34 -4.48 -6.07 4.07
N LYS A 35 -5.36 -6.37 5.04
CA LYS A 35 -6.69 -5.75 5.13
C LYS A 35 -6.62 -4.22 5.24
N GLN A 36 -5.77 -3.68 6.10
CA GLN A 36 -5.64 -2.23 6.28
C GLN A 36 -5.02 -1.56 5.04
N ASN A 37 -4.08 -2.24 4.38
CA ASN A 37 -3.54 -1.78 3.11
C ASN A 37 -4.61 -1.72 2.01
N LYS A 38 -5.48 -2.73 1.91
CA LYS A 38 -6.63 -2.72 0.99
C LYS A 38 -7.61 -1.58 1.30
N GLU A 39 -7.86 -1.30 2.57
CA GLU A 39 -8.71 -0.16 2.99
C GLU A 39 -8.10 1.19 2.57
N ALA A 40 -6.78 1.35 2.70
CA ALA A 40 -6.07 2.55 2.24
C ALA A 40 -6.16 2.72 0.71
N VAL A 41 -5.91 1.65 -0.06
CA VAL A 41 -6.06 1.69 -1.54
C VAL A 41 -7.50 2.00 -1.94
N ALA A 42 -8.48 1.39 -1.29
CA ALA A 42 -9.89 1.68 -1.57
C ALA A 42 -10.22 3.15 -1.30
N ALA A 43 -9.67 3.76 -0.24
CA ALA A 43 -9.83 5.17 0.05
C ALA A 43 -9.15 6.07 -1.00
N MET A 44 -7.93 5.73 -1.43
CA MET A 44 -7.24 6.43 -2.53
C MET A 44 -8.09 6.42 -3.82
N LEU A 45 -8.62 5.24 -4.19
CA LEU A 45 -9.48 5.10 -5.37
C LEU A 45 -10.78 5.91 -5.26
N ARG A 46 -11.44 5.89 -4.09
CA ARG A 46 -12.64 6.72 -3.84
C ARG A 46 -12.34 8.22 -3.89
N ALA A 47 -11.15 8.63 -3.47
CA ALA A 47 -10.65 10.00 -3.59
C ALA A 47 -10.19 10.37 -5.02
N GLY A 48 -10.44 9.50 -6.01
CA GLY A 48 -10.10 9.73 -7.42
C GLY A 48 -8.61 9.62 -7.72
N LYS A 49 -7.84 8.89 -6.91
CA LYS A 49 -6.39 8.73 -7.06
C LYS A 49 -6.08 7.44 -7.81
N GLU A 50 -5.00 7.46 -8.57
CA GLU A 50 -4.45 6.26 -9.20
C GLU A 50 -3.66 5.46 -8.16
N ALA A 51 -4.18 4.29 -7.78
CA ALA A 51 -3.55 3.41 -6.80
C ALA A 51 -3.56 1.96 -7.28
N THR A 52 -2.41 1.30 -7.15
CA THR A 52 -2.21 -0.13 -7.43
C THR A 52 -1.96 -0.87 -6.13
N TYR A 53 -2.56 -2.06 -6.01
CA TYR A 53 -2.36 -2.95 -4.87
C TYR A 53 -1.71 -4.26 -5.30
N VAL A 54 -0.70 -4.68 -4.54
CA VAL A 54 -0.08 -6.00 -4.67
C VAL A 54 0.02 -6.64 -3.29
N GLU A 55 -0.37 -7.91 -3.21
CA GLU A 55 -0.16 -8.74 -2.02
C GLU A 55 0.89 -9.80 -2.35
N ILE A 56 1.96 -9.83 -1.57
CA ILE A 56 3.08 -10.76 -1.71
C ILE A 56 2.91 -11.84 -0.66
N ASP A 57 2.91 -13.10 -1.10
CA ASP A 57 2.89 -14.22 -0.17
C ASP A 57 4.27 -14.39 0.46
N SER A 58 4.37 -14.30 1.78
CA SER A 58 5.62 -14.42 2.51
C SER A 58 5.35 -14.82 3.96
N ASP A 59 6.23 -15.63 4.53
CA ASP A 59 6.18 -16.07 5.94
C ASP A 59 7.00 -15.18 6.90
N TYR A 60 7.65 -14.14 6.37
CA TYR A 60 8.54 -13.26 7.15
C TYR A 60 7.82 -12.13 7.88
N GLY A 61 6.49 -12.08 7.81
CA GLY A 61 5.68 -11.03 8.41
C GLY A 61 6.07 -9.66 7.86
N HIS A 62 6.20 -8.68 8.75
CA HIS A 62 6.58 -7.33 8.37
C HIS A 62 7.96 -7.28 7.71
N ASP A 63 8.95 -8.01 8.24
CA ASP A 63 10.34 -7.97 7.76
C ASP A 63 10.51 -8.48 6.32
N ALA A 64 9.46 -9.06 5.72
CA ALA A 64 9.42 -9.38 4.30
C ALA A 64 9.79 -8.19 3.40
N PHE A 65 9.55 -6.95 3.80
CA PHE A 65 9.96 -5.77 3.02
C PHE A 65 11.49 -5.65 2.86
N LEU A 66 12.27 -6.25 3.77
CA LEU A 66 13.74 -6.30 3.71
C LEU A 66 14.24 -7.57 3.02
N LEU A 67 13.49 -8.68 3.15
CA LEU A 67 13.93 -10.01 2.74
C LEU A 67 13.50 -10.38 1.32
N GLU A 68 12.33 -9.92 0.87
CA GLU A 68 11.75 -10.21 -0.45
C GLU A 68 12.19 -9.18 -1.51
N ALA A 69 13.42 -8.70 -1.43
CA ALA A 69 13.90 -7.56 -2.23
C ALA A 69 13.79 -7.78 -3.75
N ASP A 70 14.01 -9.01 -4.21
CA ASP A 70 13.91 -9.37 -5.63
C ASP A 70 12.47 -9.30 -6.15
N GLU A 71 11.51 -9.78 -5.36
CA GLU A 71 10.10 -9.78 -5.72
C GLU A 71 9.53 -8.36 -5.70
N ILE A 72 9.82 -7.60 -4.63
CA ILE A 72 9.46 -6.18 -4.49
C ILE A 72 10.03 -5.36 -5.65
N SER A 73 11.28 -5.60 -6.03
CA SER A 73 11.95 -4.88 -7.12
C SER A 73 11.24 -5.04 -8.46
N LYS A 74 10.62 -6.20 -8.75
CA LYS A 74 9.88 -6.41 -10.00
C LYS A 74 8.67 -5.48 -10.07
N PHE A 75 7.89 -5.40 -9.00
CA PHE A 75 6.71 -4.53 -8.93
C PHE A 75 7.07 -3.05 -8.99
N ILE A 76 8.11 -2.63 -8.26
CA ILE A 76 8.59 -1.24 -8.31
C ILE A 76 9.04 -0.86 -9.72
N ARG A 77 9.81 -1.73 -10.39
CA ARG A 77 10.29 -1.47 -11.76
C ARG A 77 9.14 -1.37 -12.77
N ALA A 78 8.11 -2.20 -12.63
CA ALA A 78 6.92 -2.13 -13.46
C ALA A 78 6.18 -0.81 -13.23
N PHE A 79 5.90 -0.47 -11.97
CA PHE A 79 5.16 0.73 -11.60
C PHE A 79 5.84 2.04 -12.03
N ILE A 80 7.16 2.15 -11.96
CA ILE A 80 7.90 3.36 -12.37
C ILE A 80 7.93 3.53 -13.91
N ARG A 81 7.73 2.44 -14.66
CA ARG A 81 7.76 2.47 -16.13
C ARG A 81 6.39 2.80 -16.76
N ASP A 82 5.31 2.77 -15.98
CA ASP A 82 3.91 3.05 -16.36
C ASP A 82 3.52 4.54 -16.22
#